data_AF-A0A5J5I3G7-F1
#
_entry.id   AF-A0A5J5I3G7-F1
#
_cell.length_a   1.000
_cell.length_b   1.000
_cell.length_c   1.000
_cell.angle_alpha   90.00
_cell.angle_beta   90.00
_cell.angle_gamma   90.00
#
_symmetry.space_group_name_H-M   'P 1'
#
loop_
_entity.id
_entity.type
_entity.pdbx_description
1 polymer ?
#
loop_
_entity_poly.entity_id
_entity_poly.type
_entity_poly.pdbx_seq_one_letter_code
_entity_poly.pdbx_strand_id
1 'polypeptide(L)'
;MGIFINHDDKHPTIYKNNVLPKEPNQEIVRCNSLTKLIQEQEKANQELKKSIEELKPRYNNLQKTIVKQCNNMKRQIHDLKSSYDHHEHFENEMIHSLHSLNEKNVTLQASIESENQIKTSILEQMNNMLASDEEMASRLKRNEAAIQQLSLQVNEQITRNKETAAKQEAFQVDVLKRLDKQEALTEKISRQLNHIRSIIFERTNYLAGKLEDGYKLTSSYVYKLMNGSDQPLEFTLLSDKKQNKQKQID
;
A
#
# COMPACT_ATOMS: atom_id res chain seq x y z
N MET A 1 -28.92 -64.48 -131.90
CA MET A 1 -28.60 -65.35 -133.06
C MET A 1 -29.57 -65.02 -134.17
N GLY A 2 -29.05 -64.76 -135.37
CA GLY A 2 -29.77 -64.15 -136.48
C GLY A 2 -30.82 -65.06 -137.12
N ILE A 3 -31.95 -64.48 -137.47
CA ILE A 3 -33.05 -65.15 -138.17
C ILE A 3 -32.82 -64.93 -139.67
N PHE A 4 -32.49 -66.01 -140.40
CA PHE A 4 -32.49 -65.99 -141.86
C PHE A 4 -33.91 -66.28 -142.35
N ILE A 5 -34.53 -65.32 -143.02
CA ILE A 5 -35.84 -65.49 -143.67
C ILE A 5 -35.58 -65.96 -145.10
N ASN A 6 -35.97 -67.21 -145.39
CA ASN A 6 -35.91 -67.76 -146.74
C ASN A 6 -37.03 -67.13 -147.58
N HIS A 7 -36.67 -66.32 -148.57
CA HIS A 7 -37.61 -65.62 -149.46
C HIS A 7 -37.83 -66.34 -150.81
N ASP A 8 -37.08 -67.41 -151.11
CA ASP A 8 -37.14 -68.12 -152.39
C ASP A 8 -37.61 -69.58 -152.24
N ASP A 9 -38.60 -69.93 -153.05
CA ASP A 9 -39.47 -71.12 -153.01
C ASP A 9 -38.77 -72.43 -153.48
N LYS A 10 -37.53 -72.69 -153.05
CA LYS A 10 -36.68 -73.79 -153.55
C LYS A 10 -36.55 -75.02 -152.64
N HIS A 11 -37.21 -75.05 -151.48
CA HIS A 11 -37.17 -76.20 -150.56
C HIS A 11 -38.56 -76.52 -149.97
N PRO A 12 -39.40 -77.33 -150.67
CA PRO A 12 -40.76 -77.65 -150.26
C PRO A 12 -40.87 -78.60 -149.05
N THR A 13 -39.75 -78.95 -148.41
CA THR A 13 -39.69 -79.87 -147.27
C THR A 13 -39.49 -79.18 -145.91
N ILE A 14 -39.39 -77.84 -145.86
CA ILE A 14 -39.23 -77.11 -144.59
C ILE A 14 -40.57 -76.47 -144.20
N TYR A 15 -41.35 -77.21 -143.41
CA TYR A 15 -42.61 -76.73 -142.84
C TYR A 15 -42.34 -75.80 -141.65
N LYS A 16 -42.90 -74.59 -141.68
CA LYS A 16 -42.96 -73.68 -140.53
C LYS A 16 -43.97 -74.25 -139.52
N ASN A 17 -43.48 -74.80 -138.41
CA ASN A 17 -44.35 -75.32 -137.36
C ASN A 17 -44.90 -74.16 -136.52
N ASN A 18 -46.21 -73.89 -136.60
CA ASN A 18 -46.89 -72.80 -135.88
C ASN A 18 -47.30 -73.17 -134.45
N VAL A 19 -46.69 -74.20 -133.86
CA VAL A 19 -47.00 -74.65 -132.50
C VAL A 19 -46.06 -73.94 -131.52
N LEU A 20 -46.63 -73.21 -130.56
CA LEU A 20 -45.91 -72.67 -129.42
C LEU A 20 -45.21 -73.83 -128.66
N PRO A 21 -43.88 -73.76 -128.43
CA PRO A 21 -43.18 -74.80 -127.68
C PRO A 21 -43.77 -74.92 -126.27
N LYS A 22 -44.13 -76.15 -125.90
CA LYS A 22 -44.89 -76.47 -124.68
C LYS A 22 -44.05 -76.47 -123.40
N GLU A 23 -42.73 -76.35 -123.51
CA GLU A 23 -41.80 -76.36 -122.36
C GLU A 23 -40.67 -75.32 -122.55
N PRO A 24 -40.27 -74.62 -121.47
CA PRO A 24 -39.16 -73.68 -121.50
C PRO A 24 -37.84 -74.45 -121.70
N ASN A 25 -37.00 -73.98 -122.63
CA ASN A 25 -35.74 -74.64 -123.00
C ASN A 25 -34.60 -74.51 -121.98
N GLN A 26 -34.87 -74.10 -120.74
CA GLN A 26 -33.89 -73.94 -119.67
C GLN A 26 -34.49 -74.35 -118.34
N GLU A 27 -34.05 -75.51 -117.83
CA GLU A 27 -34.46 -76.06 -116.52
C GLU A 27 -33.67 -75.43 -115.35
N ILE A 28 -32.52 -74.80 -115.64
CA ILE A 28 -31.66 -74.16 -114.64
C ILE A 28 -31.32 -72.73 -115.09
N VAL A 29 -31.84 -71.75 -114.34
CA VAL A 29 -31.34 -70.38 -114.41
C VAL A 29 -29.91 -70.39 -113.86
N ARG A 30 -28.91 -70.19 -114.71
CA ARG A 30 -27.55 -69.89 -114.24
C ARG A 30 -27.57 -68.53 -113.55
N CYS A 31 -27.68 -68.52 -112.22
CA CYS A 31 -27.32 -67.34 -111.45
C CYS A 31 -25.87 -66.98 -111.77
N ASN A 32 -25.66 -65.81 -112.38
CA ASN A 32 -24.33 -65.27 -112.57
C ASN A 32 -23.69 -65.07 -111.19
N SER A 33 -22.48 -65.61 -110.98
CA SER A 33 -21.74 -65.47 -109.72
C SER A 33 -21.62 -64.01 -109.28
N LEU A 34 -21.60 -63.07 -110.23
CA LEU A 34 -21.63 -61.63 -109.97
C LEU A 34 -22.94 -61.16 -109.31
N THR A 35 -24.10 -61.68 -109.70
CA THR A 35 -25.39 -61.33 -109.10
C THR A 35 -25.47 -61.83 -107.65
N LYS A 36 -24.96 -63.04 -107.38
CA LYS A 36 -24.85 -63.57 -106.02
C LYS A 36 -23.90 -62.74 -105.16
N LEU A 37 -22.76 -62.32 -105.73
CA LEU A 37 -21.82 -61.41 -105.07
C LEU A 37 -22.46 -60.07 -104.73
N ILE A 38 -23.21 -59.47 -105.68
CA ILE A 38 -23.91 -58.19 -105.46
C ILE A 38 -24.97 -58.34 -104.35
N GLN A 39 -25.74 -59.42 -104.33
CA GLN A 39 -26.74 -59.66 -103.28
C GLN A 39 -26.10 -59.86 -101.90
N GLU A 40 -25.00 -60.63 -101.80
CA GLU A 40 -24.26 -60.78 -100.55
C GLU A 40 -23.63 -59.46 -100.09
N GLN A 41 -23.13 -58.64 -101.02
CA GLN A 41 -22.62 -57.30 -100.72
C GLN A 41 -23.73 -56.38 -100.20
N GLU A 42 -24.91 -56.43 -100.81
CA GLU A 42 -26.07 -55.61 -100.41
C GLU A 42 -26.58 -56.02 -99.03
N LYS A 43 -26.62 -57.33 -98.76
CA LYS A 43 -26.94 -57.89 -97.44
C LYS A 43 -25.90 -57.50 -96.39
N ALA A 44 -24.61 -57.62 -96.69
CA ALA A 44 -23.53 -57.19 -95.80
C ALA A 44 -23.61 -55.69 -95.50
N ASN A 45 -23.90 -54.86 -96.50
CA ASN A 45 -24.09 -53.42 -96.33
C ASN A 45 -25.32 -53.10 -95.44
N GLN A 46 -26.42 -53.84 -95.58
CA GLN A 46 -27.60 -53.68 -94.74
C GLN A 46 -27.33 -54.09 -93.29
N GLU A 47 -26.64 -55.20 -93.06
CA GLU A 47 -26.22 -55.66 -91.72
C GLU A 47 -25.25 -54.65 -91.08
N LEU A 48 -24.33 -54.09 -91.86
CA LEU A 48 -23.39 -53.06 -91.40
C LEU A 48 -24.14 -51.78 -91.03
N LYS A 49 -25.08 -51.34 -91.87
CA LYS A 49 -25.91 -50.16 -91.60
C LYS A 49 -26.74 -50.34 -90.34
N LYS A 50 -27.36 -51.51 -90.16
CA LYS A 50 -28.13 -51.85 -88.95
C LYS A 50 -27.23 -51.85 -87.70
N SER A 51 -26.04 -52.43 -87.80
CA SER A 51 -25.05 -52.43 -86.70
C SER A 51 -24.61 -51.01 -86.33
N ILE A 52 -24.41 -50.13 -87.31
CA ILE A 52 -24.07 -48.71 -87.09
C ILE A 52 -25.25 -47.96 -86.45
N GLU A 53 -26.48 -48.20 -86.92
CA GLU A 53 -27.69 -47.61 -86.35
C GLU A 53 -27.92 -48.06 -84.89
N GLU A 54 -27.62 -49.31 -84.56
CA GLU A 54 -27.67 -49.84 -83.19
C GLU A 54 -26.54 -49.30 -82.28
N LEU A 55 -25.38 -48.99 -82.86
CA LEU A 55 -24.23 -48.44 -82.11
C LEU A 55 -24.46 -46.99 -81.68
N LYS A 56 -25.13 -46.20 -82.51
CA LYS A 56 -25.39 -44.76 -82.28
C LYS A 56 -26.12 -44.45 -80.96
N PRO A 57 -27.23 -45.12 -80.59
CA PRO A 57 -27.89 -44.89 -79.30
C PRO A 57 -27.03 -45.35 -78.12
N ARG A 58 -26.23 -46.42 -78.28
CA ARG A 58 -25.29 -46.87 -77.24
C ARG A 58 -24.23 -45.81 -76.97
N TYR A 59 -23.65 -45.22 -78.02
CA TYR A 59 -22.67 -44.15 -77.89
C TYR A 59 -23.27 -42.91 -77.21
N ASN A 60 -24.47 -42.50 -77.62
CA ASN A 60 -25.18 -41.38 -76.98
C ASN A 60 -25.48 -41.64 -75.50
N ASN A 61 -25.87 -42.86 -75.13
CA ASN A 61 -26.08 -43.22 -73.73
C ASN A 61 -24.78 -43.23 -72.93
N LEU A 62 -23.68 -43.75 -73.51
CA LEU A 62 -22.36 -43.70 -72.90
C LEU A 62 -21.94 -42.25 -72.63
N GLN A 63 -22.09 -41.37 -73.62
CA GLN A 63 -21.77 -39.96 -73.49
C GLN A 63 -22.59 -39.27 -72.39
N LYS A 64 -23.89 -39.55 -72.30
CA LYS A 64 -24.75 -39.05 -71.20
C LYS A 64 -24.26 -39.52 -69.83
N THR A 65 -23.88 -40.79 -69.71
CA THR A 65 -23.35 -41.35 -68.45
C THR A 65 -22.03 -40.70 -68.06
N ILE A 66 -21.11 -40.54 -69.01
CA ILE A 66 -19.82 -39.87 -68.79
C ILE A 66 -20.02 -38.43 -68.37
N VAL A 67 -20.91 -37.68 -69.03
CA VAL A 67 -21.21 -36.29 -68.66
C VAL A 67 -21.81 -36.21 -67.24
N LYS A 68 -22.71 -37.13 -66.88
CA LYS A 68 -23.25 -37.21 -65.51
C LYS A 68 -22.15 -37.48 -64.48
N GLN A 69 -21.26 -38.44 -64.74
CA GLN A 69 -20.14 -38.76 -63.86
C GLN A 69 -19.17 -37.59 -63.73
N CYS A 70 -18.82 -36.92 -64.84
CA CYS A 70 -17.93 -35.77 -64.83
C CYS A 70 -18.53 -34.59 -64.06
N ASN A 71 -19.84 -34.34 -64.22
CA ASN A 71 -20.55 -33.33 -63.44
C ASN A 71 -20.62 -33.68 -61.95
N ASN A 72 -20.80 -34.97 -61.60
CA ASN A 72 -20.77 -35.41 -60.21
C ASN A 72 -19.39 -35.21 -59.59
N MET A 73 -18.33 -35.61 -60.30
CA MET A 73 -16.95 -35.43 -59.85
C MET A 73 -16.60 -33.95 -59.69
N LYS A 74 -17.09 -33.08 -60.59
CA LYS A 74 -16.93 -31.63 -60.48
C LYS A 74 -17.57 -31.06 -59.21
N ARG A 75 -18.76 -31.54 -58.83
CA ARG A 75 -19.41 -31.14 -57.57
C ARG A 75 -18.61 -31.63 -56.37
N GLN A 76 -18.19 -32.89 -56.36
CA GLN A 76 -17.38 -33.44 -55.27
C GLN A 76 -16.06 -32.68 -55.07
N ILE A 77 -15.37 -32.31 -56.16
CA ILE A 77 -14.15 -31.50 -56.09
C ILE A 77 -14.44 -30.10 -55.55
N HIS A 78 -15.56 -29.49 -55.96
CA HIS A 78 -15.97 -28.19 -55.45
C HIS A 78 -16.31 -28.25 -53.96
N ASP A 79 -17.05 -29.26 -53.52
CA ASP A 79 -17.41 -29.45 -52.11
C ASP A 79 -16.16 -29.72 -51.26
N LEU A 80 -15.22 -30.52 -51.78
CA LEU A 80 -13.94 -30.77 -51.13
C LEU A 80 -13.11 -29.48 -51.01
N LYS A 81 -13.08 -28.65 -52.06
CA LYS A 81 -12.39 -27.35 -52.03
C LYS A 81 -13.04 -26.42 -51.00
N SER A 82 -14.37 -26.32 -51.00
CA SER A 82 -15.09 -25.49 -50.03
C SER A 82 -14.86 -25.96 -48.59
N SER A 83 -14.77 -27.28 -48.38
CA SER A 83 -14.46 -27.87 -47.08
C SER A 83 -13.02 -27.56 -46.65
N TYR A 84 -12.07 -27.58 -47.59
CA TYR A 84 -10.69 -27.23 -47.33
C TYR A 84 -10.56 -25.76 -46.91
N ASP A 85 -11.20 -24.84 -47.64
CA ASP A 85 -11.18 -23.41 -47.33
C ASP A 85 -11.78 -23.13 -45.93
N HIS A 86 -12.85 -23.85 -45.56
CA HIS A 86 -13.41 -23.79 -44.20
C HIS A 86 -12.45 -24.33 -43.15
N HIS A 87 -11.74 -25.42 -43.45
CA HIS A 87 -10.79 -26.01 -42.52
C HIS A 87 -9.61 -25.07 -42.26
N GLU A 88 -9.04 -24.49 -43.31
CA GLU A 88 -7.96 -23.51 -43.21
C GLU A 88 -8.39 -22.28 -42.40
N HIS A 89 -9.62 -21.79 -42.60
CA HIS A 89 -10.13 -20.67 -41.81
C HIS A 89 -10.25 -21.04 -40.32
N PHE A 90 -10.82 -22.21 -40.02
CA PHE A 90 -10.95 -22.70 -38.66
C PHE A 90 -9.59 -22.94 -37.97
N GLU A 91 -8.61 -23.51 -38.68
CA GLU A 91 -7.25 -23.69 -38.18
C GLU A 91 -6.62 -22.35 -37.80
N ASN A 92 -6.78 -21.33 -38.66
CA ASN A 92 -6.29 -19.98 -38.39
C ASN A 92 -6.96 -19.35 -37.16
N GLU A 93 -8.28 -19.51 -36.99
CA GLU A 93 -9.00 -19.06 -35.79
C GLU A 93 -8.52 -19.79 -34.51
N MET A 94 -8.24 -21.09 -34.62
CA MET A 94 -7.72 -21.89 -33.52
C MET A 94 -6.32 -21.44 -33.12
N ILE A 95 -5.44 -21.18 -34.10
CA ILE A 95 -4.10 -20.64 -33.86
C ILE A 95 -4.18 -19.28 -33.17
N HIS A 96 -5.04 -18.38 -33.65
CA HIS A 96 -5.24 -17.08 -33.00
C HIS A 96 -5.76 -17.23 -31.56
N SER A 97 -6.70 -18.13 -31.34
CA SER A 97 -7.24 -18.42 -29.99
C SER A 97 -6.16 -18.99 -29.06
N LEU A 98 -5.29 -19.87 -29.56
CA LEU A 98 -4.15 -20.40 -28.81
C LEU A 98 -3.13 -19.30 -28.48
N HIS A 99 -2.84 -18.40 -29.42
CA HIS A 99 -1.98 -17.26 -29.16
C HIS A 99 -2.56 -16.34 -28.07
N SER A 100 -3.84 -15.99 -28.18
CA SER A 100 -4.52 -15.16 -27.17
C SER A 100 -4.54 -15.83 -25.80
N LEU A 101 -4.78 -17.14 -25.75
CA LEU A 101 -4.73 -17.90 -24.50
C LEU A 101 -3.32 -17.92 -23.90
N ASN A 102 -2.30 -18.08 -24.74
CA ASN A 102 -0.90 -18.06 -24.32
C ASN A 102 -0.49 -16.68 -23.78
N GLU A 103 -0.88 -15.59 -24.43
CA GLU A 103 -0.64 -14.22 -23.92
C GLU A 103 -1.32 -13.98 -22.57
N LYS A 104 -2.58 -14.41 -22.43
CA LYS A 104 -3.29 -14.36 -21.13
C LYS A 104 -2.59 -15.18 -20.05
N ASN A 105 -2.01 -16.32 -20.41
CA ASN A 105 -1.28 -17.15 -19.45
C ASN A 105 0.05 -16.49 -19.03
N VAL A 106 0.80 -15.90 -19.97
CA VAL A 106 2.03 -15.16 -19.68
C VAL A 106 1.76 -13.96 -18.77
N THR A 107 0.70 -13.21 -19.05
CA THR A 107 0.31 -12.05 -18.21
C THR A 107 -0.15 -12.49 -16.81
N LEU A 108 -0.91 -13.60 -16.70
CA LEU A 108 -1.29 -14.17 -15.42
C LEU A 108 -0.07 -14.62 -14.62
N GLN A 109 0.90 -15.28 -15.27
CA GLN A 109 2.13 -15.73 -14.63
C GLN A 109 2.96 -14.55 -14.11
N ALA A 110 3.09 -13.47 -14.90
CA ALA A 110 3.75 -12.25 -14.45
C ALA A 110 3.03 -11.60 -13.24
N SER A 111 1.68 -11.64 -13.22
CA SER A 111 0.90 -11.15 -12.08
C SER A 111 1.15 -11.98 -10.83
N ILE A 112 1.17 -13.31 -10.94
CA ILE A 112 1.45 -14.23 -9.82
C ILE A 112 2.87 -14.00 -9.27
N GLU A 113 3.86 -13.82 -10.15
CA GLU A 113 5.24 -13.50 -9.74
C GLU A 113 5.29 -12.19 -8.94
N SER A 114 4.60 -11.15 -9.41
CA SER A 114 4.53 -9.85 -8.74
C SER A 114 3.82 -9.93 -7.38
N GLU A 115 2.74 -10.72 -7.27
CA GLU A 115 2.03 -10.95 -6.02
C GLU A 115 2.90 -11.69 -5.01
N ASN A 116 3.69 -12.66 -5.46
CA ASN A 116 4.66 -13.36 -4.63
C ASN A 116 5.74 -12.42 -4.10
N GLN A 117 6.25 -11.49 -4.92
CA GLN A 117 7.21 -10.48 -4.47
C GLN A 117 6.62 -9.51 -3.44
N ILE A 118 5.37 -9.10 -3.61
CA ILE A 118 4.66 -8.27 -2.62
C ILE A 118 4.49 -9.04 -1.31
N LYS A 119 4.07 -10.31 -1.39
CA LYS A 119 3.91 -11.18 -0.23
C LYS A 119 5.21 -11.36 0.55
N THR A 120 6.34 -11.59 -0.12
CA THR A 120 7.64 -11.72 0.56
C THR A 120 8.05 -10.41 1.23
N SER A 121 7.84 -9.26 0.58
CA SER A 121 8.12 -7.95 1.17
C SER A 121 7.27 -7.67 2.41
N ILE A 122 5.97 -8.01 2.37
CA ILE A 122 5.07 -7.87 3.53
C ILE A 122 5.52 -8.76 4.69
N LEU A 123 5.93 -10.01 4.41
CA LEU A 123 6.45 -10.92 5.43
C LEU A 123 7.73 -10.37 6.08
N GLU A 124 8.63 -9.78 5.30
CA GLU A 124 9.84 -9.14 5.81
C GLU A 124 9.51 -7.93 6.70
N GLN A 125 8.59 -7.06 6.26
CA GLN A 125 8.12 -5.93 7.06
C GLN A 125 7.45 -6.39 8.37
N MET A 126 6.64 -7.45 8.32
CA MET A 126 5.99 -8.00 9.49
C MET A 126 6.99 -8.58 10.49
N ASN A 127 8.02 -9.29 10.01
CA ASN A 127 9.09 -9.80 10.87
C ASN A 127 9.88 -8.65 11.53
N ASN A 128 10.19 -7.59 10.78
CA ASN A 128 10.85 -6.40 11.34
C ASN A 128 9.98 -5.70 12.39
N MET A 129 8.67 -5.62 12.16
CA MET A 129 7.72 -5.06 13.12
C MET A 129 7.66 -5.90 14.41
N LEU A 130 7.58 -7.22 14.29
CA LEU A 130 7.59 -8.12 15.44
C LEU A 130 8.89 -7.99 16.26
N ALA A 131 10.04 -7.89 15.60
CA ALA A 131 11.31 -7.67 16.27
C ALA A 131 11.34 -6.31 16.99
N SER A 132 10.79 -5.26 16.36
CA SER A 132 10.69 -3.93 16.97
C SER A 132 9.74 -3.91 18.17
N ASP A 133 8.61 -4.63 18.10
CA ASP A 133 7.66 -4.77 19.20
C ASP A 133 8.30 -5.50 20.39
N GLU A 134 9.08 -6.56 20.14
CA GLU A 134 9.84 -7.26 21.19
C GLU A 134 10.89 -6.33 21.82
N GLU A 135 11.63 -5.57 21.01
CA GLU A 135 12.58 -4.57 21.51
C GLU A 135 11.86 -3.51 22.37
N MET A 136 10.73 -2.99 21.90
CA MET A 136 9.94 -1.98 22.60
C MET A 136 9.43 -2.51 23.95
N ALA A 137 8.92 -3.74 23.98
CA ALA A 137 8.52 -4.41 25.21
C ALA A 137 9.70 -4.55 26.19
N SER A 138 10.89 -4.88 25.69
CA SER A 138 12.10 -4.97 26.52
C SER A 138 12.49 -3.60 27.10
N ARG A 139 12.41 -2.53 26.29
CA ARG A 139 12.69 -1.15 26.72
C ARG A 139 11.67 -0.67 27.76
N LEU A 140 10.40 -1.02 27.59
CA LEU A 140 9.34 -0.66 28.53
C LEU A 140 9.57 -1.32 29.89
N LYS A 141 9.93 -2.62 29.93
CA LYS A 141 10.28 -3.33 31.16
C LYS A 141 11.49 -2.69 31.87
N ARG A 142 12.54 -2.30 31.14
CA ARG A 142 13.69 -1.59 31.73
C ARG A 142 13.29 -0.24 32.29
N ASN A 143 12.43 0.50 31.59
CA ASN A 143 11.95 1.80 32.05
C ASN A 143 11.09 1.66 33.32
N GLU A 144 10.21 0.66 33.37
CA GLU A 144 9.43 0.34 34.58
C GLU A 144 10.35 0.07 35.78
N ALA A 145 11.39 -0.75 35.60
CA ALA A 145 12.38 -1.00 36.66
C ALA A 145 13.11 0.28 37.09
N ALA A 146 13.47 1.15 36.15
CA ALA A 146 14.11 2.44 36.46
C ALA A 146 13.17 3.39 37.22
N ILE A 147 11.88 3.43 36.87
CA ILE A 147 10.86 4.21 37.58
C ILE A 147 10.68 3.69 39.00
N GLN A 148 10.63 2.36 39.20
CA GLN A 148 10.56 1.76 40.53
C GLN A 148 11.79 2.14 41.37
N GLN A 149 12.99 2.08 40.79
CA GLN A 149 14.21 2.49 41.48
C GLN A 149 14.22 3.99 41.84
N LEU A 150 13.78 4.85 40.93
CA LEU A 150 13.67 6.29 41.17
C LEU A 150 12.66 6.58 42.28
N SER A 151 11.53 5.87 42.31
CA SER A 151 10.53 5.98 43.38
C SER A 151 11.12 5.64 44.74
N LEU A 152 11.94 4.59 44.84
CA LEU A 152 12.65 4.24 46.06
C LEU A 152 13.63 5.36 46.49
N GLN A 153 14.43 5.89 45.57
CA GLN A 153 15.37 6.98 45.88
C GLN A 153 14.67 8.26 46.34
N VAL A 154 13.55 8.61 45.71
CA VAL A 154 12.73 9.77 46.10
C VAL A 154 12.16 9.56 47.50
N ASN A 155 11.65 8.37 47.82
CA ASN A 155 11.16 8.05 49.16
C ASN A 155 12.27 8.13 50.23
N GLU A 156 13.47 7.62 49.94
CA GLU A 156 14.62 7.76 50.83
C GLU A 156 15.02 9.22 51.04
N GLN A 157 14.97 10.06 49.99
CA GLN A 157 15.26 11.48 50.10
C GLN A 157 14.20 12.22 50.93
N ILE A 158 12.92 11.87 50.78
CA ILE A 158 11.83 12.41 51.62
C ILE A 158 12.09 12.07 53.09
N THR A 159 12.49 10.82 53.39
CA THR A 159 12.80 10.40 54.76
C THR A 159 13.98 11.19 55.33
N ARG A 160 15.08 11.32 54.58
CA ARG A 160 16.23 12.14 54.99
C ARG A 160 15.85 13.60 55.22
N ASN A 161 15.03 14.19 54.36
CA ASN A 161 14.55 15.56 54.52
C ASN A 161 13.66 15.73 55.76
N LYS A 162 12.82 14.74 56.09
CA LYS A 162 12.04 14.76 57.33
C LYS A 162 12.95 14.72 58.56
N GLU A 163 13.99 13.89 58.56
CA GLU A 163 14.95 13.82 59.65
C GLU A 163 15.74 15.12 59.83
N THR A 164 16.20 15.75 58.74
CA THR A 164 16.90 17.03 58.81
C THR A 164 16.00 18.15 59.29
N ALA A 165 14.74 18.20 58.83
CA ALA A 165 13.74 19.14 59.32
C ALA A 165 13.50 18.97 60.83
N ALA A 166 13.32 17.73 61.31
CA ALA A 166 13.14 17.44 62.73
C ALA A 166 14.36 17.85 63.58
N LYS A 167 15.58 17.61 63.09
CA LYS A 167 16.81 18.07 63.77
C LYS A 167 16.90 19.60 63.83
N GLN A 168 16.50 20.29 62.76
CA GLN A 168 16.49 21.74 62.70
C GLN A 168 15.44 22.33 63.64
N GLU A 169 14.24 21.73 63.72
CA GLU A 169 13.20 22.12 64.67
C GLU A 169 13.68 21.94 66.12
N ALA A 170 14.27 20.80 66.45
CA ALA A 170 14.86 20.56 67.77
C ALA A 170 15.95 21.58 68.13
N PHE A 171 16.81 21.93 67.17
CA PHE A 171 17.84 22.96 67.35
C PHE A 171 17.23 24.35 67.56
N GLN A 172 16.21 24.73 66.79
CA GLN A 172 15.50 26.00 66.94
C GLN A 172 14.85 26.11 68.33
N VAL A 173 14.22 25.03 68.80
CA VAL A 173 13.64 24.97 70.16
C VAL A 173 14.71 25.15 71.23
N ASP A 174 15.89 24.56 71.08
CA ASP A 174 17.01 24.76 72.02
C ASP A 174 17.51 26.21 72.01
N VAL A 175 17.68 26.80 70.82
CA VAL A 175 18.09 28.20 70.67
C VAL A 175 17.08 29.13 71.34
N LEU A 176 15.77 28.91 71.14
CA LEU A 176 14.72 29.69 71.79
C LEU A 176 14.80 29.58 73.32
N LYS A 177 14.95 28.37 73.88
CA LYS A 177 15.12 28.18 75.33
C LYS A 177 16.34 28.92 75.89
N ARG A 178 17.44 28.96 75.14
CA ARG A 178 18.66 29.69 75.52
C ARG A 178 18.44 31.20 75.47
N LEU A 179 17.73 31.69 74.46
CA LEU A 179 17.35 33.10 74.35
C LEU A 179 16.46 33.52 75.52
N ASP A 180 15.41 32.76 75.85
CA ASP A 180 14.52 33.04 76.99
C ASP A 180 15.31 33.14 78.31
N LYS A 181 16.27 32.23 78.51
CA LYS A 181 17.15 32.27 79.70
C LYS A 181 18.03 33.51 79.72
N GLN A 182 18.57 33.92 78.58
CA GLN A 182 19.38 35.14 78.47
C GLN A 182 18.52 36.40 78.67
N GLU A 183 17.29 36.42 78.16
CA GLU A 183 16.33 37.50 78.38
C GLU A 183 16.02 37.65 79.87
N ALA A 184 15.68 36.56 80.57
CA ALA A 184 15.42 36.59 82.01
C ALA A 184 16.63 37.07 82.84
N LEU A 185 17.85 36.65 82.47
CA LEU A 185 19.08 37.14 83.12
C LEU A 185 19.31 38.63 82.86
N THR A 186 19.09 39.08 81.63
CA THR A 186 19.25 40.48 81.23
C THR A 186 18.23 41.36 81.94
N GLU A 187 16.99 40.90 82.06
CA GLU A 187 15.95 41.59 82.83
C GLU A 187 16.33 41.68 84.31
N LYS A 188 16.86 40.61 84.90
CA LYS A 188 17.37 40.63 86.28
C LYS A 188 18.50 41.63 86.47
N ILE A 189 19.48 41.66 85.55
CA ILE A 189 20.59 42.63 85.58
C ILE A 189 20.04 44.05 85.45
N SER A 190 19.09 44.29 84.54
CA SER A 190 18.43 45.59 84.37
C SER A 190 17.75 46.06 85.65
N ARG A 191 16.99 45.17 86.33
CA ARG A 191 16.38 45.45 87.64
C ARG A 191 17.43 45.78 88.71
N GLN A 192 18.53 45.02 88.76
CA GLN A 192 19.64 45.27 89.69
C GLN A 192 20.33 46.61 89.41
N LEU A 193 20.57 46.96 88.15
CA LEU A 193 21.13 48.25 87.75
C LEU A 193 20.21 49.40 88.14
N ASN A 194 18.89 49.25 87.98
CA ASN A 194 17.92 50.24 88.44
C ASN A 194 17.94 50.40 89.97
N HIS A 195 18.11 49.29 90.72
CA HIS A 195 18.26 49.35 92.17
C HIS A 195 19.57 50.07 92.59
N ILE A 196 20.70 49.73 91.97
CA ILE A 196 21.99 50.40 92.20
C ILE A 196 21.87 51.89 91.87
N ARG A 197 21.25 52.24 90.74
CA ARG A 197 20.97 53.62 90.35
C ARG A 197 20.19 54.34 91.45
N SER A 198 19.15 53.71 92.01
CA SER A 198 18.38 54.27 93.13
C SER A 198 19.23 54.50 94.38
N ILE A 199 20.07 53.53 94.77
CA ILE A 199 21.00 53.67 95.92
C ILE A 199 21.97 54.82 95.68
N ILE A 200 22.54 54.93 94.47
CA ILE A 200 23.47 56.02 94.13
C ILE A 200 22.75 57.37 94.21
N PHE A 201 21.53 57.50 93.68
CA PHE A 201 20.76 58.74 93.80
C PHE A 201 20.49 59.10 95.26
N GLU A 202 20.08 58.14 96.09
CA GLU A 202 19.84 58.36 97.52
C GLU A 202 21.12 58.81 98.24
N ARG A 203 22.24 58.09 98.01
CA ARG A 203 23.53 58.39 98.64
C ARG A 203 24.09 59.73 98.17
N THR A 204 24.01 60.04 96.88
CA THR A 204 24.42 61.33 96.33
C THR A 204 23.57 62.46 96.91
N ASN A 205 22.25 62.27 97.02
CA ASN A 205 21.36 63.27 97.65
C ASN A 205 21.68 63.45 99.14
N TYR A 206 21.92 62.37 99.88
CA TYR A 206 22.34 62.44 101.28
C TYR A 206 23.69 63.14 101.46
N LEU A 207 24.67 62.82 100.62
CA LEU A 207 26.00 63.44 100.66
C LEU A 207 25.93 64.92 100.28
N ALA A 208 25.14 65.27 99.27
CA ALA A 208 24.90 66.66 98.88
C ALA A 208 24.28 67.44 100.04
N GLY A 209 23.26 66.87 100.70
CA GLY A 209 22.68 67.46 101.92
C GLY A 209 23.69 67.61 103.05
N LYS A 210 24.51 66.59 103.32
CA LYS A 210 25.57 66.66 104.35
C LYS A 210 26.68 67.64 104.02
N LEU A 211 27.06 67.76 102.75
CA LEU A 211 28.04 68.75 102.29
C LEU A 211 27.47 70.15 102.44
N GLU A 212 26.19 70.36 102.10
CA GLU A 212 25.51 71.63 102.30
C GLU A 212 25.44 72.00 103.80
N ASP A 213 25.08 71.05 104.66
CA ASP A 213 25.10 71.23 106.12
C ASP A 213 26.52 71.53 106.65
N GLY A 214 27.52 70.77 106.18
CA GLY A 214 28.92 70.96 106.55
C GLY A 214 29.48 72.30 106.06
N TYR A 215 29.09 72.74 104.86
CA TYR A 215 29.43 74.05 104.32
C TYR A 215 28.77 75.16 105.15
N LYS A 216 27.49 75.02 105.53
CA LYS A 216 26.84 75.95 106.47
C LYS A 216 27.57 76.02 107.81
N LEU A 217 27.97 74.88 108.37
CA LEU A 217 28.68 74.83 109.65
C LEU A 217 30.09 75.45 109.58
N THR A 218 30.89 75.07 108.57
CA THR A 218 32.25 75.59 108.42
C THR A 218 32.28 77.03 107.96
N SER A 219 31.38 77.45 107.07
CA SER A 219 31.23 78.88 106.73
C SER A 219 30.85 79.68 107.98
N SER A 220 29.93 79.20 108.83
CA SER A 220 29.62 79.88 110.10
C SER A 220 30.83 79.97 111.05
N TYR A 221 31.67 78.92 111.12
CA TYR A 221 32.85 78.88 111.97
C TYR A 221 34.02 79.72 111.45
N VAL A 222 34.34 79.63 110.16
CA VAL A 222 35.37 80.46 109.52
C VAL A 222 34.97 81.92 109.55
N TYR A 223 33.68 82.22 109.32
CA TYR A 223 33.15 83.56 109.48
C TYR A 223 33.33 84.07 110.92
N LYS A 224 33.03 83.24 111.92
CA LYS A 224 33.26 83.55 113.34
C LYS A 224 34.74 83.84 113.65
N LEU A 225 35.67 83.13 113.00
CA LEU A 225 37.11 83.35 113.13
C LEU A 225 37.61 84.61 112.41
N MET A 226 37.08 84.93 111.23
CA MET A 226 37.57 86.06 110.43
C MET A 226 37.00 87.42 110.87
N ASN A 227 35.77 87.46 111.40
CA ASN A 227 35.07 88.72 111.65
C ASN A 227 34.79 89.05 113.12
N GLY A 228 35.22 88.22 114.08
CA GLY A 228 35.28 88.59 115.50
C GLY A 228 33.97 89.06 116.16
N SER A 229 32.80 88.64 115.66
CA SER A 229 31.47 89.03 116.16
C SER A 229 30.43 87.92 115.93
N ASP A 230 29.61 87.62 116.95
CA ASP A 230 28.56 86.59 116.97
C ASP A 230 27.26 87.04 116.26
N GLN A 231 27.34 87.32 114.96
CA GLN A 231 26.15 87.38 114.09
C GLN A 231 26.41 86.66 112.77
N PRO A 232 25.60 85.66 112.38
CA PRO A 232 25.78 84.95 111.12
C PRO A 232 25.48 85.89 109.95
N LEU A 233 26.39 85.96 108.98
CA LEU A 233 26.16 86.69 107.74
C LEU A 233 25.04 86.02 106.94
N GLU A 234 23.92 86.70 106.76
CA GLU A 234 23.03 86.47 105.62
C GLU A 234 23.82 86.75 104.33
N PHE A 235 24.33 85.69 103.69
CA PHE A 235 24.89 85.78 102.35
C PHE A 235 23.79 85.59 101.31
N THR A 236 22.78 86.46 101.32
CA THR A 236 21.94 86.69 100.15
C THR A 236 22.68 87.67 99.24
N LEU A 237 23.48 87.14 98.30
CA LEU A 237 23.59 87.61 96.90
C LEU A 237 24.81 86.98 96.18
N LEU A 238 24.61 85.77 95.67
CA LEU A 238 25.01 85.38 94.30
C LEU A 238 23.85 84.63 93.64
N SER A 239 22.63 85.06 93.94
CA SER A 239 21.44 84.83 93.13
C SER A 239 21.17 86.12 92.36
N ASP A 240 22.04 86.43 91.37
CA ASP A 240 21.71 87.30 90.24
C ASP A 240 22.85 87.28 89.22
N LYS A 241 22.92 86.18 88.47
CA LYS A 241 23.38 86.10 87.07
C LYS A 241 23.29 84.65 86.58
N LYS A 242 22.06 84.23 86.24
CA LYS A 242 21.70 83.32 85.12
C LYS A 242 20.25 82.85 85.27
N GLN A 243 19.33 83.81 85.29
CA GLN A 243 18.11 83.68 84.51
C GLN A 243 18.15 84.74 83.42
N ASN A 244 17.71 84.33 82.22
CA ASN A 244 17.52 85.11 80.99
C ASN A 244 18.74 85.33 80.08
N LYS A 245 19.09 84.27 79.32
CA LYS A 245 19.01 84.22 77.84
C LYS A 245 19.02 82.73 77.46
N GLN A 246 17.87 82.09 77.24
CA GLN A 246 17.12 82.07 75.98
C GLN A 246 17.92 81.41 74.84
N LYS A 247 17.39 80.26 74.40
CA LYS A 247 17.35 79.75 73.02
C LYS A 247 18.48 80.22 72.10
N GLN A 248 19.31 79.28 71.62
CA GLN A 248 19.42 78.92 70.20
C GLN A 248 20.62 77.98 69.98
N ILE A 249 20.35 76.84 69.31
CA ILE A 249 21.13 76.25 68.19
C ILE A 249 22.50 75.66 68.61
N ASP A 250 22.80 74.35 68.54
CA ASP A 250 22.46 73.26 67.59
C ASP A 250 22.13 71.94 68.30
#